data_AF-A0AA85FF37-F1
#
_entry.id   AF-A0AA85FF37-F1
#
_cell.length_a   1.000
_cell.length_b   1.000
_cell.length_c   1.000
_cell.angle_alpha   90.00
_cell.angle_beta   90.00
_cell.angle_gamma   90.00
#
_symmetry.space_group_name_H-M   'P 1'
#
loop_
_entity.id
_entity.type
_entity.pdbx_description
1 polymer ?
#
loop_
_entity_poly.entity_id
_entity_poly.type
_entity_poly.pdbx_seq_one_letter_code
_entity_poly.pdbx_strand_id
1 'polypeptide(L)'
;MNINSLLATTFFILSLHASNAAHMNTNLTAPLTIGITTFYANKQPIIKSINQINRSTGPVLFNFTDSQNKRGEWYEISETVRVEERSDATLVQHVTYNNQSSIFFYPLKILPDRFGSSGVKYIVDTWDLSEFTDFLIDVNGNSKNSKFKFTIYGKCSKTFECQSYETNFQISGGRQQIKLPFRAFKAKFRGAQYSDSLHSFLRQVTRLRIQAYVDHNAPKNEFGPGSIEIHYITARKLKPTTDNY
;
A
#
# COMPACT_ATOMS: atom_id res chain seq x y z
N MET A 1 -49.27 24.38 3.46
CA MET A 1 -49.21 23.44 4.60
C MET A 1 -48.50 22.18 4.09
N ASN A 2 -47.23 22.32 3.70
CA ASN A 2 -45.98 22.10 4.44
C ASN A 2 -45.65 20.61 4.65
N ILE A 3 -44.95 20.08 3.63
CA ILE A 3 -44.32 18.76 3.52
C ILE A 3 -42.99 18.89 4.25
N ASN A 4 -42.93 18.54 5.55
CA ASN A 4 -41.67 18.57 6.31
C ASN A 4 -41.67 17.68 7.58
N SER A 5 -42.50 16.62 7.66
CA SER A 5 -42.51 15.74 8.85
C SER A 5 -42.27 14.26 8.57
N LEU A 6 -41.56 13.91 7.50
CA LEU A 6 -41.22 12.52 7.19
C LEU A 6 -39.74 12.31 6.84
N LEU A 7 -38.85 13.05 7.50
CA LEU A 7 -37.40 12.94 7.31
C LEU A 7 -36.65 13.21 8.63
N ALA A 8 -36.88 12.40 9.67
CA ALA A 8 -36.10 12.48 10.91
C ALA A 8 -36.12 11.19 11.77
N THR A 9 -36.38 10.02 11.21
CA THR A 9 -36.48 8.77 11.98
C THR A 9 -35.85 7.58 11.26
N THR A 10 -34.54 7.62 10.99
CA THR A 10 -33.71 6.40 10.74
C THR A 10 -32.19 6.67 10.68
N PHE A 11 -31.63 7.39 11.65
CA PHE A 11 -30.16 7.49 11.75
C PHE A 11 -29.70 7.66 13.20
N PHE A 12 -29.85 6.63 14.04
CA PHE A 12 -29.10 6.48 15.31
C PHE A 12 -29.34 5.09 15.92
N ILE A 13 -28.96 4.01 15.23
CA ILE A 13 -28.75 2.70 15.89
C ILE A 13 -27.61 1.96 15.20
N LEU A 14 -26.40 2.13 15.76
CA LEU A 14 -25.30 1.14 15.89
C LEU A 14 -24.01 1.89 16.20
N SER A 15 -24.01 2.57 17.35
CA SER A 15 -22.82 2.90 18.10
C SER A 15 -23.13 2.55 19.55
N LEU A 16 -22.24 1.79 20.17
CA LEU A 16 -22.28 1.27 21.54
C LEU A 16 -23.13 0.01 21.79
N HIS A 17 -22.50 -1.15 21.62
CA HIS A 17 -22.43 -2.21 22.65
C HIS A 17 -20.90 -2.46 22.78
N ALA A 18 -20.22 -2.36 23.92
CA ALA A 18 -20.62 -2.50 25.30
C ALA A 18 -19.73 -1.62 26.20
N SER A 19 -20.36 -0.91 27.14
CA SER A 19 -19.76 -0.47 28.40
C SER A 19 -20.88 -0.39 29.43
N ASN A 20 -21.31 -1.54 29.94
CA ASN A 20 -22.12 -1.62 31.16
C ASN A 20 -21.17 -1.93 32.32
N ALA A 21 -20.94 -0.93 33.17
CA ALA A 21 -20.87 -1.07 34.63
C ALA A 21 -20.27 0.20 35.24
N ALA A 22 -21.13 1.09 35.76
CA ALA A 22 -21.01 1.73 37.07
C ALA A 22 -21.98 2.93 37.10
N HIS A 23 -23.14 2.67 37.67
CA HIS A 23 -24.17 3.65 37.97
C HIS A 23 -23.99 4.08 39.43
N MET A 24 -23.55 5.32 39.68
CA MET A 24 -23.73 6.08 40.93
C MET A 24 -23.28 7.53 40.65
N ASN A 25 -23.84 8.62 41.15
CA ASN A 25 -25.18 9.01 41.59
C ASN A 25 -25.10 10.56 41.65
N THR A 26 -26.12 11.25 41.11
CA THR A 26 -26.62 12.61 41.42
C THR A 26 -25.69 13.81 41.69
N ASN A 27 -25.96 14.87 40.90
CA ASN A 27 -26.03 16.31 41.25
C ASN A 27 -24.80 17.00 41.87
N LEU A 28 -24.21 17.94 41.13
CA LEU A 28 -24.23 19.39 41.43
C LEU A 28 -23.36 20.16 40.43
N THR A 29 -23.97 21.17 39.83
CA THR A 29 -23.37 22.25 39.04
C THR A 29 -22.23 22.93 39.80
N ALA A 30 -21.01 22.85 39.26
CA ALA A 30 -19.92 23.76 39.57
C ALA A 30 -19.11 24.02 38.28
N PRO A 31 -18.68 25.26 38.00
CA PRO A 31 -17.91 25.59 36.81
C PRO A 31 -16.51 24.98 36.91
N LEU A 32 -16.17 24.12 35.96
CA LEU A 32 -14.86 23.50 35.85
C LEU A 32 -13.89 24.51 35.21
N THR A 33 -13.10 25.17 36.05
CA THR A 33 -11.87 25.85 35.66
C THR A 33 -10.88 24.78 35.22
N ILE A 34 -10.70 24.60 33.90
CA ILE A 34 -9.71 23.66 33.37
C ILE A 34 -8.33 24.31 33.52
N GLY A 35 -7.70 24.08 34.68
CA GLY A 35 -6.28 24.28 34.88
C GLY A 35 -5.51 23.35 33.94
N ILE A 36 -4.60 23.92 33.15
CA ILE A 36 -3.74 23.20 32.22
C ILE A 36 -2.70 22.44 33.04
N THR A 37 -2.97 21.19 33.41
CA THR A 37 -1.94 20.28 33.90
C THR A 37 -1.29 19.59 32.70
N THR A 38 -0.14 20.12 32.29
CA THR A 38 0.80 19.44 31.40
C THR A 38 1.25 18.13 32.04
N PHE A 39 0.76 16.99 31.54
CA PHE A 39 1.32 15.69 31.86
C PHE A 39 2.63 15.52 31.08
N TYR A 40 3.76 15.76 31.75
CA TYR A 40 5.07 15.29 31.27
C TYR A 40 5.11 13.76 31.39
N ALA A 41 4.73 13.07 30.31
CA ALA A 41 4.98 11.64 30.17
C ALA A 41 6.46 11.44 29.85
N ASN A 42 7.28 11.16 30.88
CA ASN A 42 8.64 10.65 30.72
C ASN A 42 8.60 9.29 30.02
N LYS A 43 8.63 9.29 28.68
CA LYS A 43 8.98 8.09 27.91
C LYS A 43 10.49 8.04 27.80
N GLN A 44 11.13 7.29 28.69
CA GLN A 44 12.47 6.79 28.42
C GLN A 44 12.41 5.87 27.18
N PRO A 45 13.29 6.03 26.18
CA PRO A 45 13.36 5.07 25.08
C PRO A 45 13.99 3.79 25.62
N ILE A 46 13.15 2.77 25.86
CA ILE A 46 13.63 1.40 25.97
C ILE A 46 14.12 1.02 24.57
N ILE A 47 15.44 1.10 24.37
CA ILE A 47 16.11 0.58 23.18
C ILE A 47 15.98 -0.95 23.24
N LYS A 48 14.88 -1.48 22.67
CA LYS A 48 14.85 -2.87 22.27
C LYS A 48 15.68 -2.99 21.01
N SER A 49 16.87 -3.56 21.19
CA SER A 49 17.71 -4.15 20.15
C SER A 49 16.87 -4.80 19.04
N ILE A 50 16.73 -4.11 17.91
CA ILE A 50 16.28 -4.75 16.67
C ILE A 50 17.50 -5.48 16.14
N ASN A 51 17.44 -6.81 16.28
CA ASN A 51 18.39 -7.74 15.69
C ASN A 51 18.68 -7.35 14.25
N GLN A 52 19.98 -7.30 13.96
CA GLN A 52 20.61 -6.97 12.68
C GLN A 52 19.76 -7.42 11.49
N ILE A 53 19.08 -6.47 10.86
CA ILE A 53 18.66 -6.60 9.47
C ILE A 53 19.96 -6.75 8.69
N ASN A 54 20.21 -7.93 8.11
CA ASN A 54 21.25 -8.14 7.12
C ASN A 54 21.20 -6.97 6.13
N ARG A 55 22.13 -6.02 6.29
CA ARG A 55 22.05 -4.68 5.74
C ARG A 55 21.86 -4.81 4.22
N SER A 56 20.65 -4.48 3.75
CA SER A 56 20.40 -4.26 2.34
C SER A 56 21.39 -3.21 1.87
N THR A 57 22.22 -3.53 0.88
CA THR A 57 23.25 -2.62 0.33
C THR A 57 22.65 -1.55 -0.60
N GLY A 58 21.35 -1.27 -0.52
CA GLY A 58 20.67 -0.27 -1.34
C GLY A 58 19.61 0.53 -0.58
N PRO A 59 19.14 1.66 -1.16
CA PRO A 59 18.29 2.62 -0.49
C PRO A 59 16.89 2.07 -0.27
N VAL A 60 16.36 2.34 0.92
CA VAL A 60 14.95 2.08 1.23
C VAL A 60 14.12 3.14 0.53
N LEU A 61 13.32 2.74 -0.46
CA LEU A 61 12.47 3.66 -1.23
C LEU A 61 11.26 4.09 -0.39
N PHE A 62 10.69 3.14 0.35
CA PHE A 62 9.61 3.38 1.29
C PHE A 62 9.85 2.59 2.55
N ASN A 63 9.94 3.28 3.68
CA ASN A 63 9.98 2.66 4.99
C ASN A 63 8.70 2.99 5.75
N PHE A 64 7.71 2.09 5.73
CA PHE A 64 6.45 2.30 6.42
C PHE A 64 6.54 1.98 7.92
N THR A 65 7.64 1.39 8.38
CA THR A 65 7.87 1.10 9.80
C THR A 65 8.46 2.30 10.55
N ASP A 66 8.93 3.32 9.84
CA ASP A 66 9.48 4.54 10.42
C ASP A 66 8.37 5.59 10.60
N SER A 67 8.20 6.06 11.82
CA SER A 67 7.20 7.08 12.17
C SER A 67 7.56 8.48 11.66
N GLN A 68 8.83 8.72 11.35
CA GLN A 68 9.32 10.00 10.84
C GLN A 68 9.31 10.08 9.30
N ASN A 69 9.14 8.94 8.62
CA ASN A 69 9.22 8.92 7.16
C ASN A 69 7.89 9.38 6.54
N LYS A 70 7.96 10.45 5.74
CA LYS A 70 6.79 10.91 4.97
C LYS A 70 6.51 9.88 3.87
N ARG A 71 5.32 9.28 3.94
CA ARG A 71 4.83 8.24 3.01
C ARG A 71 4.71 8.70 1.55
N GLY A 72 4.74 10.02 1.36
CA GLY A 72 4.27 10.74 0.17
C GLY A 72 2.82 10.37 -0.18
N GLU A 73 2.32 10.93 -1.28
CA GLU A 73 0.95 10.69 -1.73
C GLU A 73 0.89 9.50 -2.69
N TRP A 74 -0.02 8.57 -2.40
CA TRP A 74 -0.33 7.42 -3.26
C TRP A 74 -1.70 7.63 -3.88
N TYR A 75 -1.77 7.48 -5.20
CA TYR A 75 -2.97 7.74 -5.99
C TYR A 75 -3.65 6.44 -6.41
N GLU A 76 -4.98 6.40 -6.28
CA GLU A 76 -5.82 5.30 -6.74
C GLU A 76 -5.68 5.09 -8.27
N ILE A 77 -5.58 3.83 -8.69
CA ILE A 77 -5.50 3.44 -10.10
C ILE A 77 -6.10 2.05 -10.35
N SER A 78 -7.43 1.99 -10.37
CA SER A 78 -8.17 0.80 -10.76
C SER A 78 -8.60 0.87 -12.22
N GLU A 79 -8.53 -0.26 -12.90
CA GLU A 79 -9.02 -0.40 -14.29
C GLU A 79 -10.44 -0.96 -14.27
N THR A 80 -11.31 -0.38 -15.11
CA THR A 80 -12.71 -0.82 -15.20
C THR A 80 -13.14 -0.83 -16.66
N VAL A 81 -14.02 -1.76 -17.01
CA VAL A 81 -14.68 -1.78 -18.32
C VAL A 81 -15.93 -0.87 -18.28
N ARG A 82 -16.54 -0.67 -17.10
CA ARG A 82 -17.72 0.17 -16.86
C ARG A 82 -17.65 0.88 -15.51
N VAL A 83 -18.44 1.93 -15.30
CA VAL A 83 -18.45 2.73 -14.06
C VAL A 83 -19.03 1.93 -12.89
N GLU A 84 -20.06 1.09 -13.11
CA GLU A 84 -20.63 0.24 -12.05
C GLU A 84 -19.69 -0.90 -11.60
N GLU A 85 -18.67 -1.21 -12.41
CA GLU A 85 -17.65 -2.24 -12.19
C GLU A 85 -16.38 -1.66 -11.57
N ARG A 86 -16.46 -0.46 -10.97
CA ARG A 86 -15.27 0.22 -10.44
C ARG A 86 -14.73 -0.46 -9.19
N SER A 87 -13.61 -1.15 -9.38
CA SER A 87 -12.69 -1.49 -8.30
C SER A 87 -12.09 -0.20 -7.72
N ASP A 88 -11.63 -0.26 -6.49
CA ASP A 88 -11.09 0.90 -5.77
C ASP A 88 -9.84 0.43 -5.01
N ALA A 89 -8.95 1.35 -4.63
CA ALA A 89 -7.74 1.02 -3.91
C ALA A 89 -7.25 2.18 -3.04
N THR A 90 -6.69 1.85 -1.89
CA THR A 90 -6.02 2.83 -1.04
C THR A 90 -4.81 2.22 -0.33
N LEU A 91 -3.84 3.07 0.00
CA LEU A 91 -2.68 2.73 0.79
C LEU A 91 -2.65 3.64 2.02
N VAL A 92 -2.96 3.07 3.19
CA VAL A 92 -3.14 3.83 4.42
C VAL A 92 -2.12 3.45 5.48
N GLN A 93 -1.82 4.40 6.37
CA GLN A 93 -1.00 4.15 7.54
C GLN A 93 -1.70 3.25 8.54
N HIS A 94 -0.98 2.22 8.98
CA HIS A 94 -1.37 1.42 10.13
C HIS A 94 -0.34 1.63 11.23
N VAL A 95 -0.75 2.25 12.32
CA VAL A 95 0.07 2.42 13.53
C VAL A 95 -0.60 1.67 14.67
N THR A 96 0.17 0.82 15.32
CA THR A 96 -0.18 0.18 16.59
C THR A 96 0.80 0.63 17.65
N TYR A 97 0.60 0.23 18.91
CA TYR A 97 1.50 0.63 20.00
C TYR A 97 2.97 0.23 19.76
N ASN A 98 3.22 -0.91 19.12
CA ASN A 98 4.58 -1.44 18.92
C ASN A 98 5.03 -1.48 17.46
N ASN A 99 4.11 -1.45 16.50
CA ASN A 99 4.40 -1.69 15.09
C ASN A 99 3.78 -0.61 14.21
N GLN A 100 4.46 -0.30 13.12
CA GLN A 100 3.96 0.57 12.07
C GLN A 100 4.17 -0.07 10.70
N SER A 101 3.21 0.13 9.81
CA SER A 101 3.21 -0.39 8.45
C SER A 101 2.29 0.43 7.55
N SER A 102 2.08 -0.04 6.33
CA SER A 102 1.03 0.44 5.44
C SER A 102 0.07 -0.68 5.08
N ILE A 103 -1.23 -0.44 5.14
CA ILE A 103 -2.23 -1.37 4.61
C ILE A 103 -2.56 -0.94 3.18
N PHE A 104 -2.27 -1.81 2.23
CA PHE A 104 -2.81 -1.72 0.87
C PHE A 104 -4.15 -2.45 0.85
N PHE A 105 -5.23 -1.71 0.68
CA PHE A 105 -6.60 -2.24 0.60
C PHE A 105 -7.10 -2.16 -0.84
N TYR A 106 -7.67 -3.25 -1.34
CA TYR A 106 -8.11 -3.40 -2.74
C TYR A 106 -9.43 -4.19 -2.82
N PRO A 107 -10.57 -3.51 -2.95
CA PRO A 107 -11.80 -4.13 -3.42
C PRO A 107 -11.75 -4.40 -4.92
N LEU A 108 -11.76 -5.69 -5.27
CA LEU A 108 -11.93 -6.14 -6.66
C LEU A 108 -13.41 -6.39 -6.94
N LYS A 109 -14.03 -5.46 -7.68
CA LYS A 109 -15.39 -5.59 -8.20
C LYS A 109 -15.36 -6.01 -9.65
N ILE A 110 -15.70 -7.26 -9.93
CA ILE A 110 -15.54 -7.85 -11.26
C ILE A 110 -16.74 -8.74 -11.56
N LEU A 111 -17.28 -8.65 -12.78
CA LEU A 111 -18.30 -9.58 -13.27
C LEU A 111 -17.65 -10.93 -13.61
N PRO A 112 -18.40 -12.04 -13.57
CA PRO A 112 -17.92 -13.32 -14.08
C PRO A 112 -17.27 -13.17 -15.48
N ASP A 113 -16.16 -13.87 -15.71
CA ASP A 113 -15.42 -13.95 -16.98
C ASP A 113 -14.73 -12.65 -17.46
N ARG A 114 -14.46 -11.72 -16.54
CA ARG A 114 -13.74 -10.47 -16.84
C ARG A 114 -12.42 -10.34 -16.09
N PHE A 115 -11.53 -9.52 -16.65
CA PHE A 115 -10.33 -9.06 -15.98
C PHE A 115 -10.65 -7.81 -15.16
N GLY A 116 -9.99 -7.67 -14.02
CA GLY A 116 -10.04 -6.44 -13.24
C GLY A 116 -8.79 -6.26 -12.41
N SER A 117 -8.49 -5.00 -12.11
CA SER A 117 -7.38 -4.65 -11.24
C SER A 117 -7.71 -3.47 -10.36
N SER A 118 -7.16 -3.50 -9.17
CA SER A 118 -7.21 -2.42 -8.19
C SER A 118 -5.78 -2.16 -7.73
N GLY A 119 -5.37 -0.90 -7.72
CA GLY A 119 -4.00 -0.57 -7.38
C GLY A 119 -3.82 0.87 -6.95
N VAL A 120 -2.63 1.12 -6.41
CA VAL A 120 -2.16 2.45 -6.04
C VAL A 120 -0.87 2.76 -6.80
N LYS A 121 -0.64 4.05 -7.04
CA LYS A 121 0.54 4.55 -7.75
C LYS A 121 1.20 5.68 -6.98
N TYR A 122 2.51 5.62 -6.88
CA TYR A 122 3.35 6.68 -6.38
C TYR A 122 4.01 7.43 -7.55
N ILE A 123 4.16 8.75 -7.42
CA ILE A 123 4.76 9.63 -8.43
C ILE A 123 5.97 10.34 -7.83
N VAL A 124 7.07 10.34 -8.58
CA VAL A 124 8.30 11.08 -8.29
C VAL A 124 8.75 11.82 -9.53
N ASP A 125 9.57 12.87 -9.33
CA ASP A 125 10.16 13.59 -10.46
C ASP A 125 11.03 12.66 -11.30
N THR A 126 12.02 12.01 -10.70
CA THR A 126 12.89 11.01 -11.32
C THR A 126 13.63 10.20 -10.25
N TRP A 127 13.71 8.89 -10.46
CA TRP A 127 14.63 7.98 -9.79
C TRP A 127 15.59 7.36 -10.81
N ASP A 128 16.87 7.36 -10.46
CA ASP A 128 17.87 6.52 -11.09
C ASP A 128 17.99 5.21 -10.32
N LEU A 129 17.50 4.14 -10.92
CA LEU A 129 17.55 2.78 -10.40
C LEU A 129 18.55 1.89 -11.16
N SER A 130 19.36 2.47 -12.05
CA SER A 130 20.20 1.71 -12.99
C SER A 130 21.33 0.91 -12.32
N GLU A 131 21.72 1.28 -11.09
CA GLU A 131 22.73 0.56 -10.30
C GLU A 131 22.14 -0.60 -9.47
N PHE A 132 20.82 -0.78 -9.44
CA PHE A 132 20.15 -1.83 -8.67
C PHE A 132 19.78 -3.02 -9.55
N THR A 133 19.51 -4.15 -8.90
CA THR A 133 19.23 -5.44 -9.57
C THR A 133 17.85 -5.97 -9.27
N ASP A 134 17.24 -5.53 -8.17
CA ASP A 134 15.92 -5.96 -7.75
C ASP A 134 15.26 -4.97 -6.79
N PHE A 135 13.93 -5.05 -6.72
CA PHE A 135 13.19 -4.59 -5.55
C PHE A 135 13.04 -5.72 -4.53
N LEU A 136 13.07 -5.37 -3.25
CA LEU A 136 12.67 -6.22 -2.15
C LEU A 136 11.47 -5.58 -1.45
N ILE A 137 10.39 -6.35 -1.30
CA ILE A 137 9.18 -5.92 -0.60
C ILE A 137 8.98 -6.83 0.60
N ASP A 138 8.92 -6.27 1.80
CA ASP A 138 8.52 -6.99 3.02
C ASP A 138 7.03 -6.79 3.25
N VAL A 139 6.28 -7.86 3.11
CA VAL A 139 4.83 -7.87 3.11
C VAL A 139 4.30 -8.90 4.10
N ASN A 140 3.10 -8.65 4.60
CA ASN A 140 2.33 -9.60 5.37
C ASN A 140 0.91 -9.63 4.81
N GLY A 141 0.45 -10.79 4.35
CA GLY A 141 -0.85 -10.88 3.70
C GLY A 141 -1.47 -12.25 3.86
N ASN A 142 -2.73 -12.29 4.28
CA ASN A 142 -3.57 -13.49 4.37
C ASN A 142 -4.88 -13.30 3.56
N SER A 143 -4.78 -12.54 2.48
CA SER A 143 -5.89 -12.23 1.59
C SER A 143 -6.27 -13.44 0.73
N LYS A 144 -7.55 -13.55 0.35
CA LYS A 144 -8.03 -14.57 -0.60
C LYS A 144 -7.38 -14.44 -1.98
N ASN A 145 -7.13 -13.20 -2.42
CA ASN A 145 -6.34 -12.94 -3.62
C ASN A 145 -4.84 -12.92 -3.26
N SER A 146 -4.07 -13.80 -3.88
CA SER A 146 -2.63 -13.90 -3.69
C SER A 146 -1.82 -13.29 -4.84
N LYS A 147 -2.44 -12.80 -5.91
CA LYS A 147 -1.80 -12.34 -7.15
C LYS A 147 -1.70 -10.82 -7.20
N PHE A 148 -0.48 -10.35 -7.40
CA PHE A 148 -0.17 -8.93 -7.46
C PHE A 148 0.75 -8.63 -8.63
N LYS A 149 0.71 -7.39 -9.07
CA LYS A 149 1.61 -6.87 -10.09
C LYS A 149 2.31 -5.62 -9.57
N PHE A 150 3.59 -5.54 -9.90
CA PHE A 150 4.43 -4.39 -9.66
C PHE A 150 4.82 -3.77 -11.00
N THR A 151 4.61 -2.47 -11.15
CA THR A 151 4.89 -1.76 -12.40
C THR A 151 5.71 -0.52 -12.13
N ILE A 152 6.72 -0.29 -12.95
CA ILE A 152 7.47 0.97 -12.99
C ILE A 152 7.21 1.67 -14.32
N TYR A 153 7.15 3.00 -14.31
CA TYR A 153 6.86 3.82 -15.48
C TYR A 153 7.96 4.84 -15.73
N GLY A 154 8.28 5.04 -17.01
CA GLY A 154 9.15 6.11 -17.48
C GLY A 154 8.42 7.47 -17.49
N LYS A 155 9.10 8.50 -17.98
CA LYS A 155 8.53 9.85 -18.12
C LYS A 155 7.49 9.90 -19.25
N CYS A 156 6.35 10.52 -18.99
CA CYS A 156 5.20 10.60 -19.90
C CYS A 156 4.17 11.57 -19.29
N SER A 157 3.36 12.20 -20.14
CA SER A 157 2.28 13.12 -19.76
C SER A 157 1.02 12.39 -19.30
N LYS A 158 0.66 11.27 -19.95
CA LYS A 158 -0.53 10.47 -19.61
C LYS A 158 -0.18 9.02 -19.31
N THR A 159 -0.85 8.43 -18.30
CA THR A 159 -0.53 7.07 -17.80
C THR A 159 -0.64 5.97 -18.88
N PHE A 160 -1.59 6.07 -19.81
CA PHE A 160 -1.75 5.09 -20.89
C PHE A 160 -0.74 5.24 -22.03
N GLU A 161 -0.02 6.37 -22.06
CA GLU A 161 1.05 6.69 -23.03
C GLU A 161 2.43 6.45 -22.41
N CYS A 162 2.50 5.89 -21.20
CA CYS A 162 3.77 5.61 -20.54
C CYS A 162 4.33 4.26 -20.96
N GLN A 163 5.60 4.25 -21.37
CA GLN A 163 6.39 3.01 -21.35
C GLN A 163 6.43 2.49 -19.91
N SER A 164 6.09 1.22 -19.73
CA SER A 164 6.14 0.56 -18.44
C SER A 164 6.91 -0.75 -18.49
N TYR A 165 7.42 -1.14 -17.34
CA TYR A 165 7.99 -2.45 -17.10
C TYR A 165 7.21 -3.09 -15.97
N GLU A 166 6.74 -4.32 -16.18
CA GLU A 166 5.80 -5.01 -15.30
C GLU A 166 6.34 -6.37 -14.88
N THR A 167 6.15 -6.72 -13.61
CA THR A 167 6.33 -8.09 -13.11
C THR A 167 5.15 -8.49 -12.23
N ASN A 168 4.77 -9.76 -12.30
CA ASN A 168 3.79 -10.35 -11.40
C ASN A 168 4.51 -11.00 -10.22
N PHE A 169 3.85 -11.07 -9.08
CA PHE A 169 4.30 -11.78 -7.89
C PHE A 169 3.12 -12.32 -7.09
N GLN A 170 3.40 -13.24 -6.17
CA GLN A 170 2.39 -13.85 -5.32
C GLN A 170 2.74 -13.74 -3.84
N ILE A 171 1.72 -13.65 -3.01
CA ILE A 171 1.81 -13.68 -1.54
C ILE A 171 1.07 -14.92 -1.06
N SER A 172 1.83 -15.91 -0.60
CA SER A 172 1.33 -17.22 -0.17
C SER A 172 0.66 -17.26 1.21
N GLY A 173 0.65 -16.16 1.95
CA GLY A 173 0.26 -16.14 3.37
C GLY A 173 1.38 -15.62 4.27
N GLY A 174 1.00 -15.03 5.39
CA GLY A 174 1.90 -14.57 6.46
C GLY A 174 2.88 -13.49 6.02
N ARG A 175 3.87 -13.24 6.87
CA ARG A 175 4.96 -12.29 6.61
C ARG A 175 6.06 -12.93 5.78
N GLN A 176 6.43 -12.27 4.69
CA GLN A 176 7.46 -12.74 3.77
C GLN A 176 8.12 -11.60 3.01
N GLN A 177 9.32 -11.88 2.49
CA GLN A 177 10.05 -10.98 1.62
C GLN A 177 9.95 -11.43 0.16
N ILE A 178 9.38 -10.58 -0.69
CA ILE A 178 9.26 -10.83 -2.12
C ILE A 178 10.40 -10.10 -2.84
N LYS A 179 11.25 -10.88 -3.51
CA LYS A 179 12.28 -10.35 -4.41
C LYS A 179 11.70 -10.19 -5.82
N LEU A 180 11.85 -9.01 -6.40
CA LEU A 180 11.44 -8.68 -7.77
C LEU A 180 12.67 -8.31 -8.60
N PRO A 181 13.37 -9.29 -9.21
CA PRO A 181 14.53 -9.03 -10.05
C PRO A 181 14.16 -8.20 -11.27
N PHE A 182 14.94 -7.18 -11.60
CA PHE A 182 14.68 -6.33 -12.78
C PHE A 182 14.64 -7.13 -14.07
N ARG A 183 15.45 -8.20 -14.18
CA ARG A 183 15.41 -9.15 -15.31
C ARG A 183 14.06 -9.85 -15.53
N ALA A 184 13.19 -9.90 -14.52
CA ALA A 184 11.87 -10.50 -14.62
C ALA A 184 10.82 -9.51 -15.17
N PHE A 185 11.14 -8.22 -15.20
CA PHE A 185 10.22 -7.20 -15.69
C PHE A 185 10.12 -7.26 -17.21
N LYS A 186 8.89 -7.26 -17.71
CA LYS A 186 8.59 -7.26 -19.14
C LYS A 186 8.12 -5.89 -19.56
N ALA A 187 8.67 -5.38 -20.66
CA ALA A 187 8.21 -4.14 -21.26
C ALA A 187 6.73 -4.26 -21.68
N LYS A 188 5.95 -3.22 -21.39
CA LYS A 188 4.56 -3.06 -21.79
C LYS A 188 4.37 -1.64 -22.32
N PHE A 189 3.86 -1.53 -23.55
CA PHE A 189 3.49 -0.26 -24.15
C PHE A 189 2.50 -0.50 -25.30
N ARG A 190 1.57 0.43 -25.54
CA ARG A 190 0.52 0.32 -26.57
C ARG A 190 0.82 1.15 -27.85
N GLY A 191 2.02 1.71 -28.00
CA GLY A 191 2.45 2.49 -29.17
C GLY A 191 3.75 1.99 -29.80
N ALA A 192 4.23 2.69 -30.84
CA ALA A 192 5.43 2.35 -31.61
C ALA A 192 6.63 2.04 -30.69
N GLN A 193 7.38 0.98 -31.04
CA GLN A 193 8.50 0.44 -30.28
C GLN A 193 9.47 1.52 -29.80
N TYR A 194 9.42 1.84 -28.52
CA TYR A 194 10.59 2.38 -27.84
C TYR A 194 11.56 1.23 -27.60
N SER A 195 12.74 1.33 -28.20
CA SER A 195 13.84 0.35 -28.11
C SER A 195 14.72 0.57 -26.88
N ASP A 196 14.26 1.34 -25.89
CA ASP A 196 15.08 1.62 -24.71
C ASP A 196 15.31 0.32 -23.96
N SER A 197 16.60 -0.02 -23.81
CA SER A 197 16.99 -1.13 -22.95
C SER A 197 16.49 -0.86 -21.53
N LEU A 198 16.15 -1.92 -20.79
CA LEU A 198 15.72 -1.79 -19.39
C LEU A 198 16.73 -0.98 -18.56
N HIS A 199 18.02 -1.09 -18.85
CA HIS A 199 19.05 -0.32 -18.16
C HIS A 199 18.92 1.21 -18.39
N SER A 200 18.66 1.64 -19.63
CA SER A 200 18.39 3.06 -19.92
C SER A 200 17.11 3.54 -19.24
N PHE A 201 16.05 2.73 -19.33
CA PHE A 201 14.77 3.02 -18.70
C PHE A 201 14.88 3.23 -17.18
N LEU A 202 15.69 2.41 -16.50
CA LEU A 202 15.86 2.48 -15.05
C LEU A 202 16.46 3.82 -14.57
N ARG A 203 17.14 4.60 -15.42
CA ARG A 203 17.69 5.92 -15.05
C ARG A 203 16.64 7.01 -14.90
N GLN A 204 15.44 6.78 -15.42
CA GLN A 204 14.40 7.78 -15.56
C GLN A 204 13.03 7.28 -15.09
N VAL A 205 13.01 6.48 -14.01
CA VAL A 205 11.76 5.98 -13.42
C VAL A 205 11.05 7.13 -12.73
N THR A 206 9.78 7.35 -13.07
CA THR A 206 8.99 8.46 -12.50
C THR A 206 7.81 7.98 -11.68
N ARG A 207 7.40 6.71 -11.82
CA ARG A 207 6.24 6.18 -11.10
C ARG A 207 6.42 4.72 -10.76
N LEU A 208 5.78 4.32 -9.67
CA LEU A 208 5.70 2.95 -9.19
C LEU A 208 4.24 2.63 -8.88
N ARG A 209 3.75 1.48 -9.34
CA ARG A 209 2.40 0.97 -9.09
C ARG A 209 2.46 -0.40 -8.45
N ILE A 210 1.61 -0.60 -7.45
CA ILE A 210 1.29 -1.91 -6.88
C ILE A 210 -0.19 -2.13 -7.13
N GLN A 211 -0.55 -3.29 -7.68
CA GLN A 211 -1.94 -3.64 -7.96
C GLN A 211 -2.22 -5.09 -7.59
N ALA A 212 -3.39 -5.32 -7.00
CA ALA A 212 -4.04 -6.62 -7.04
C ALA A 212 -4.74 -6.77 -8.40
N TYR A 213 -4.73 -7.98 -8.94
CA TYR A 213 -5.42 -8.28 -10.19
C TYR A 213 -5.98 -9.68 -10.17
N VAL A 214 -6.90 -9.94 -11.08
CA VAL A 214 -7.37 -11.30 -11.37
C VAL A 214 -7.39 -11.52 -12.87
N ASP A 215 -7.19 -12.78 -13.23
CA ASP A 215 -7.28 -13.25 -14.61
C ASP A 215 -8.73 -13.54 -14.97
N HIS A 216 -9.04 -13.62 -16.27
CA HIS A 216 -10.37 -13.96 -16.80
C HIS A 216 -10.97 -15.23 -16.18
N ASN A 217 -10.14 -16.24 -15.91
CA ASN A 217 -10.56 -17.54 -15.35
C ASN A 217 -10.43 -17.61 -13.82
N ALA A 218 -10.29 -16.47 -13.13
CA ALA A 218 -10.10 -16.50 -11.68
C ALA A 218 -11.35 -17.08 -10.97
N PRO A 219 -11.17 -17.99 -10.00
CA PRO A 219 -12.30 -18.52 -9.25
C PRO A 219 -12.98 -17.43 -8.42
N LYS A 220 -14.29 -17.55 -8.19
CA LYS A 220 -15.13 -16.51 -7.57
C LYS A 220 -14.66 -16.05 -6.19
N ASN A 221 -13.89 -16.87 -5.49
CA ASN A 221 -13.33 -16.58 -4.17
C ASN A 221 -12.12 -15.62 -4.22
N GLU A 222 -11.51 -15.38 -5.39
CA GLU A 222 -10.46 -14.36 -5.58
C GLU A 222 -11.04 -12.94 -5.74
N PHE A 223 -12.37 -12.80 -5.86
CA PHE A 223 -13.06 -11.52 -5.94
C PHE A 223 -13.39 -10.92 -4.57
N GLY A 224 -13.69 -9.62 -4.55
CA GLY A 224 -14.11 -8.88 -3.36
C GLY A 224 -12.97 -8.12 -2.68
N PRO A 225 -13.19 -7.67 -1.43
CA PRO A 225 -12.20 -6.91 -0.68
C PRO A 225 -11.04 -7.79 -0.22
N GLY A 226 -9.82 -7.29 -0.40
CA GLY A 226 -8.61 -7.84 0.17
C GLY A 226 -7.70 -6.76 0.72
N SER A 227 -6.73 -7.17 1.52
CA SER A 227 -5.66 -6.30 1.97
C SER A 227 -4.35 -7.05 2.17
N ILE A 228 -3.26 -6.31 2.02
CA ILE A 228 -1.92 -6.72 2.44
C ILE A 228 -1.28 -5.59 3.25
N GLU A 229 -0.47 -5.97 4.21
CA GLU A 229 0.37 -5.08 4.98
C GLU A 229 1.76 -5.01 4.34
N ILE A 230 2.26 -3.80 4.11
CA ILE A 230 3.58 -3.53 3.52
C ILE A 230 4.41 -2.82 4.58
N HIS A 231 5.58 -3.37 4.88
CA HIS A 231 6.52 -2.82 5.87
C HIS A 231 7.52 -1.90 5.19
N TYR A 232 8.13 -2.36 4.10
CA TYR A 232 9.05 -1.55 3.30
C TYR A 232 9.16 -2.04 1.86
N ILE A 233 9.63 -1.14 1.01
CA ILE A 233 10.06 -1.40 -0.37
C ILE A 233 11.46 -0.82 -0.53
N THR A 234 12.40 -1.63 -1.00
CA THR A 234 13.83 -1.27 -1.09
C THR A 234 14.37 -1.66 -2.46
N ALA A 235 15.22 -0.82 -3.06
CA ALA A 235 16.01 -1.19 -4.23
C ALA A 235 17.37 -1.73 -3.78
N ARG A 236 17.83 -2.86 -4.32
CA ARG A 236 19.05 -3.53 -3.86
C ARG A 236 20.08 -3.68 -4.96
N LYS A 237 21.35 -3.49 -4.61
CA LYS A 237 22.49 -3.82 -5.46
C LYS A 237 22.81 -5.31 -5.31
N LEU A 238 23.38 -5.93 -6.34
CA LEU A 238 24.03 -7.22 -6.17
C LEU A 238 25.15 -7.03 -5.13
N LYS A 239 25.19 -7.86 -4.09
CA LYS A 239 26.42 -7.93 -3.28
C LYS A 239 27.52 -8.45 -4.21
N PRO A 240 28.68 -7.77 -4.32
CA PRO A 240 29.81 -8.39 -4.97
C PRO A 240 30.09 -9.69 -4.23
N THR A 241 30.11 -10.81 -4.96
CA THR A 241 30.65 -12.06 -4.44
C THR A 241 32.10 -11.76 -4.10
N THR A 242 32.42 -11.76 -2.81
CA THR A 242 33.82 -11.89 -2.38
C THR A 242 34.23 -13.30 -2.79
N ASP A 243 34.78 -13.40 -3.99
CA ASP A 243 35.51 -14.59 -4.39
C ASP A 243 36.71 -14.67 -3.44
N ASN A 244 36.59 -15.54 -2.44
CA ASN A 244 37.72 -15.92 -1.60
C ASN A 244 38.69 -16.69 -2.49
N TYR A 245 39.72 -16.01 -2.97
CA TYR A 245 40.97 -16.62 -3.44
C TYR A 245 41.97 -16.66 -2.28
#